data_AF-A0AAV9BDJ4-F1
#
_entry.id   AF-A0AAV9BDJ4-F1
#
_cell.length_a   1.000
_cell.length_b   1.000
_cell.length_c   1.000
_cell.angle_alpha   90.00
_cell.angle_beta   90.00
_cell.angle_gamma   90.00
#
_symmetry.space_group_name_H-M   'P 1'
#
loop_
_entity.id
_entity.type
_entity.pdbx_description
1 polymer ?
#
loop_
_entity_poly.entity_id
_entity_poly.type
_entity_poly.pdbx_seq_one_letter_code
_entity_poly.pdbx_strand_id
1 'polypeptide(L)' 'MKLWPFKVIPDPSDKPMIVISFKNEQKHFAPKEISATVLIKMKEIAQAYLGFSSLSHFGLIFLQLLMEELLNGSLSVFF' A
#
# COMPACT_ATOMS: atom_id res chain seq x y z
N MET A 1 0.98 1.72 27.77
CA MET A 1 1.88 0.68 27.20
C MET A 1 1.95 0.88 25.69
N LYS A 2 3.15 0.92 25.08
CA LYS A 2 3.29 0.87 23.62
C LYS A 2 3.26 -0.61 23.21
N LEU A 3 2.17 -1.04 22.58
CA LEU A 3 1.89 -2.43 22.20
C LEU A 3 2.63 -2.89 20.94
N TRP A 4 3.18 -1.97 20.15
CA TRP A 4 3.57 -2.23 18.76
C TRP A 4 5.10 -2.33 18.66
N PRO A 5 5.63 -3.33 17.94
CA PRO A 5 7.08 -3.55 17.81
C PRO A 5 7.77 -2.56 16.85
N PHE A 6 7.04 -1.57 16.32
CA PHE A 6 7.56 -0.59 15.37
C PHE A 6 7.29 0.85 15.81
N LYS A 7 8.12 1.77 15.32
CA LYS A 7 8.05 3.19 15.66
C LYS A 7 7.03 3.88 14.76
N VAL A 8 6.21 4.73 15.38
CA VAL A 8 5.28 5.63 14.69
C VAL A 8 5.69 7.06 15.02
N ILE A 9 5.77 7.92 14.00
CA ILE A 9 6.07 9.36 14.12
C ILE A 9 5.01 10.18 13.37
N PRO A 10 4.70 11.41 13.79
CA PRO A 10 3.88 12.31 12.98
C PRO A 10 4.68 12.86 11.79
N ASP A 11 4.00 13.09 10.67
CA ASP A 11 4.50 13.89 9.55
C ASP A 11 4.29 15.40 9.81
N PRO A 12 4.72 16.30 8.89
CA PRO A 12 4.49 17.75 9.05
C PRO A 12 3.00 18.17 9.11
N SER A 13 2.08 17.29 8.69
CA SER A 13 0.62 17.48 8.77
C SER A 13 -0.01 16.71 9.94
N ASP A 14 0.80 16.26 10.91
CA ASP A 14 0.40 15.45 12.07
C ASP A 14 -0.25 14.09 11.74
N LYS A 15 0.00 13.57 10.53
CA LYS A 15 -0.44 12.24 10.11
C LYS A 15 0.54 11.17 10.61
N PRO A 16 0.05 10.03 11.12
CA PRO A 16 0.93 8.98 11.62
C PRO A 16 1.69 8.29 10.47
N MET A 17 3.00 8.18 10.64
CA MET A 17 3.92 7.51 9.72
C MET A 17 4.63 6.38 10.44
N ILE A 18 4.68 5.21 9.81
CA ILE A 18 5.36 4.03 10.31
C ILE A 18 6.83 4.08 9.85
N VAL A 19 7.75 3.98 10.80
CA VAL A 19 9.19 4.02 10.55
C VAL A 19 9.73 2.60 10.49
N ILE A 20 10.35 2.26 9.36
CA ILE A 20 10.96 0.97 9.11
C ILE A 20 12.44 1.19 8.79
N SER A 21 13.32 0.40 9.40
CA SER A 21 14.73 0.37 9.01
C SER A 21 14.95 -0.73 7.98
N PHE A 22 15.45 -0.38 6.80
CA PHE A 22 15.79 -1.33 5.76
C PHE A 22 17.17 -1.01 5.22
N LYS A 23 18.09 -1.99 5.24
CA LYS A 23 19.48 -1.81 4.79
C LYS A 23 20.16 -0.56 5.39
N ASN A 24 19.98 -0.34 6.70
CA ASN A 24 20.47 0.82 7.46
C ASN A 24 19.87 2.18 7.09
N GLU A 25 18.87 2.22 6.21
CA GLU A 25 18.11 3.44 5.89
C GLU A 25 16.78 3.44 6.64
N GLN A 26 16.41 4.59 7.20
CA GLN A 26 15.06 4.78 7.74
C GLN A 26 14.14 5.21 6.62
N LYS A 27 13.06 4.44 6.42
CA LYS A 27 11.99 4.76 5.49
C LYS A 27 10.70 4.97 6.27
N HIS A 28 9.94 5.98 5.86
CA HIS A 28 8.68 6.35 6.49
C HIS A 28 7.56 6.00 5.52
N PHE A 29 6.56 5.29 6.01
CA PHE A 29 5.41 4.88 5.21
C PHE A 29 4.13 5.33 5.88
N ALA A 30 3.22 5.88 5.08
CA ALA A 30 1.86 6.10 5.52
C ALA A 30 1.14 4.74 5.66
N PRO A 31 0.18 4.61 6.61
CA PRO A 31 -0.62 3.39 6.75
C PRO A 31 -1.30 2.95 5.45
N LYS A 32 -1.68 3.92 4.61
CA LYS A 32 -2.29 3.71 3.30
C LYS A 32 -1.34 3.00 2.32
N GLU A 33 -0.06 3.36 2.29
CA GLU A 33 0.94 2.76 1.40
C GLU A 33 1.22 1.30 1.78
N ILE A 34 1.30 1.01 3.08
CA ILE A 34 1.45 -0.37 3.59
C ILE A 34 0.22 -1.20 3.22
N SER A 35 -0.98 -0.65 3.41
CA SER A 35 -2.23 -1.34 3.07
C SER A 35 -2.32 -1.64 1.57
N ALA A 36 -1.92 -0.69 0.71
CA ALA A 36 -1.85 -0.90 -0.74
C ALA A 36 -0.85 -2.01 -1.11
N THR A 37 0.31 -2.05 -0.46
CA THR A 37 1.33 -3.08 -0.69
C THR A 37 0.80 -4.48 -0.37
N VAL A 38 0.03 -4.63 0.71
CA VAL A 38 -0.63 -5.89 1.05
C VAL A 38 -1.64 -6.29 -0.02
N LEU A 39 -2.49 -5.36 -0.49
CA LEU A 39 -3.49 -5.64 -1.53
C LEU A 39 -2.85 -6.07 -2.85
N ILE A 40 -1.75 -5.43 -3.25
CA ILE A 40 -0.97 -5.82 -4.43
C ILE A 40 -0.47 -7.26 -4.28
N LYS A 41 0.06 -7.65 -3.10
CA LYS A 41 0.49 -9.04 -2.88
C LYS A 41 -0.65 -10.04 -2.86
N MET A 42 -1.80 -9.69 -2.28
CA MET A 42 -2.97 -10.58 -2.35
C MET A 42 -3.44 -10.79 -3.79
N LYS A 43 -3.38 -9.74 -4.62
CA LYS A 43 -3.66 -9.84 -6.05
C LYS A 43 -2.65 -10.75 -6.75
N GLU A 44 -1.35 -10.54 -6.55
CA GLU A 44 -0.31 -11.39 -7.15
C GLU A 44 -0.48 -12.88 -6.79
N ILE A 45 -0.82 -13.17 -5.52
CA ILE A 45 -1.11 -14.54 -5.06
C ILE A 45 -2.32 -15.09 -5.79
N ALA A 46 -3.41 -14.33 -5.88
CA ALA A 46 -4.62 -14.75 -6.60
C ALA A 46 -4.35 -14.99 -8.09
N GLN A 47 -3.53 -14.14 -8.73
CA GLN A 47 -3.13 -14.30 -10.12
C GLN A 47 -2.29 -15.55 -10.35
N ALA A 48 -1.30 -15.79 -9.48
CA ALA A 48 -0.46 -16.98 -9.53
C ALA A 48 -1.29 -18.25 -9.31
N TYR A 49 -2.24 -18.22 -8.37
CA TYR A 49 -3.13 -19.34 -8.09
C TYR A 49 -4.08 -19.65 -9.26
N LEU A 50 -4.65 -18.62 -9.89
CA LEU A 50 -5.57 -18.78 -11.02
C LEU A 50 -4.86 -19.00 -12.38
N GLY A 51 -3.53 -18.97 -12.42
CA GLY A 51 -2.75 -19.13 -13.66
C GLY A 51 -2.85 -17.95 -14.63
N PHE A 52 -3.39 -16.80 -14.20
CA PHE A 52 -3.44 -15.57 -14.99
C PHE A 52 -2.08 -14.85 -14.95
N SER A 53 -1.13 -15.33 -15.75
CA SER A 53 0.17 -14.69 -15.98
C SER A 53 0.08 -13.44 -16.86
N SER A 54 -1.04 -13.22 -17.55
CA SER A 54 -1.32 -12.00 -18.31
C SER A 54 -2.52 -11.27 -17.71
N LEU A 55 -2.25 -10.18 -16.98
CA LEU A 55 -3.26 -9.14 -16.89
C LEU A 55 -3.50 -8.66 -18.31
N SER A 56 -4.71 -8.89 -18.82
CA SER A 56 -5.19 -8.15 -19.98
C SER A 56 -4.96 -6.67 -19.73
N HIS A 57 -4.67 -5.91 -20.79
CA HIS A 57 -4.38 -4.47 -20.73
C HIS A 57 -5.39 -3.71 -19.84
N PHE A 58 -6.65 -4.16 -19.81
CA PHE A 58 -7.72 -3.69 -18.92
C PHE A 58 -7.42 -3.81 -17.42
N GLY A 59 -6.83 -4.90 -16.96
CA GLY A 59 -6.51 -5.10 -15.55
C GLY A 59 -5.29 -4.30 -15.08
N LEU A 60 -4.39 -3.91 -16.00
CA LEU A 60 -3.31 -2.95 -15.72
C LEU A 60 -3.85 -1.52 -15.67
N ILE A 61 -4.76 -1.17 -16.57
CA ILE A 61 -5.47 0.13 -16.54
C ILE A 61 -6.25 0.28 -15.24
N PHE A 62 -6.95 -0.76 -14.79
CA PHE A 62 -7.66 -0.73 -13.50
C PHE A 62 -6.70 -0.58 -12.31
N LEU A 63 -5.49 -1.14 -12.38
CA LEU A 63 -4.50 -0.97 -11.31
C LEU A 63 -3.87 0.43 -11.33
N GLN A 64 -3.66 1.00 -12.51
CA GLN A 64 -3.21 2.37 -12.68
C GLN A 64 -4.25 3.36 -12.14
N LEU A 65 -5.54 3.12 -12.44
CA LEU A 65 -6.66 3.90 -11.92
C LEU A 65 -6.81 3.77 -10.40
N LEU A 66 -6.66 2.56 -9.86
CA LEU A 66 -6.68 2.34 -8.41
C LEU A 66 -5.49 3.04 -7.73
N MET A 67 -4.30 2.99 -8.33
CA MET A 67 -3.15 3.74 -7.81
C MET A 67 -3.37 5.25 -7.90
N GLU A 68 -4.00 5.77 -8.95
CA GLU A 68 -4.35 7.19 -9.07
C GLU A 68 -5.44 7.65 -8.09
N GLU A 69 -6.50 6.86 -7.86
CA GLU A 69 -7.50 7.16 -6.82
C GLU A 69 -6.88 7.17 -5.42
N LEU A 70 -5.96 6.24 -5.19
CA LEU A 70 -5.23 6.14 -3.93
C LEU A 70 -4.24 7.31 -3.80
N LEU A 71 -3.64 7.82 -4.86
CA LEU A 71 -2.80 9.03 -4.79
C LEU A 71 -3.60 10.33 -4.66
N ASN A 72 -4.76 10.43 -5.33
CA ASN A 72 -5.62 11.63 -5.31
C ASN A 72 -6.54 11.74 -4.08
N GLY A 73 -6.47 10.78 -3.16
CA GLY A 73 -7.10 10.90 -1.83
C GLY A 73 -8.61 10.66 -1.79
N SER A 74 -9.25 10.35 -2.92
CA SER A 74 -10.65 9.92 -2.96
C SER A 74 -10.76 8.43 -2.63
N LEU A 75 -10.52 8.07 -1.37
CA LEU A 75 -10.63 6.69 -0.88
C LEU A 75 -12.07 6.32 -0.46
N SER A 76 -13.06 7.17 -0.75
CA SER A 76 -14.45 7.00 -0.33
C SER A 76 -15.18 5.84 -1.03
N VAL A 77 -14.56 5.18 -1.99
CA VAL A 77 -15.20 4.09 -2.77
C VAL A 77 -14.83 2.70 -2.23
N PHE A 78 -13.91 2.62 -1.25
CA PHE A 78 -13.44 1.35 -0.69
C PHE A 78 -13.75 1.16 0.81
N PHE A 79 -14.58 2.04 1.40
CA PHE A 79 -15.22 1.84 2.72
C PHE A 79 -16.72 2.12 2.63
#